data_AF-A0A4U9D4K6-F1
#
_entry.id   AF-A0A4U9D4K6-F1
#
_cell.length_a   1.000
_cell.length_b   1.000
_cell.length_c   1.000
_cell.angle_alpha   90.00
_cell.angle_beta   90.00
_cell.angle_gamma   90.00
#
_symmetry.space_group_name_H-M   'P 1'
#
loop_
_entity.id
_entity.type
_entity.pdbx_description
1 polymer ?
#
loop_
_entity_poly.entity_id
_entity_poly.type
_entity_poly.pdbx_seq_one_letter_code
_entity_poly.pdbx_strand_id
1 'polypeptide(L)'
;MLKALRGYGITAPIDVHLMVKPVDRIIPDFAAAGASIITFHPEASEHVDRSLQLIKEHGCKAGLVFNPATPLSYLDYVMDKLDVILLMSVNPGFGGQSSFRRLSTNSVKFASALMPLATIFASKSTAA
;
A
#
# COMPACT_ATOMS: atom_id res chain seq x y z
N MET A 1 9.01 1.84 16.39
CA MET A 1 9.52 0.58 15.82
C MET A 1 10.39 0.82 14.59
N LEU A 2 9.89 1.43 13.51
CA LEU A 2 10.64 1.64 12.27
C LEU A 2 12.02 2.31 12.47
N LYS A 3 12.06 3.42 13.20
CA LYS A 3 13.32 4.12 13.54
C LYS A 3 14.33 3.21 14.26
N ALA A 4 13.86 2.28 15.09
CA ALA A 4 14.72 1.32 15.78
C ALA A 4 15.29 0.27 14.82
N LEU A 5 14.50 -0.21 13.84
CA LEU A 5 14.99 -1.10 12.78
C LEU A 5 16.08 -0.43 11.95
N ARG A 6 15.93 0.85 11.62
CA ARG A 6 16.99 1.64 10.95
C ARG A 6 18.22 1.81 11.85
N GLY A 7 18.02 2.09 13.14
CA GLY A 7 19.10 2.16 14.13
C GLY A 7 19.86 0.84 14.30
N TYR A 8 19.19 -0.30 14.08
CA TYR A 8 19.80 -1.63 14.06
C TYR A 8 20.65 -1.92 12.80
N GLY A 9 20.67 -0.99 11.83
CA GLY A 9 21.46 -1.13 10.60
C GLY A 9 20.74 -1.85 9.46
N ILE A 10 19.41 -2.00 9.52
CA ILE A 10 18.65 -2.52 8.38
C ILE A 10 18.73 -1.50 7.23
N THR A 11 19.36 -1.89 6.13
CA THR A 11 19.50 -1.07 4.92
C THR A 11 18.53 -1.46 3.81
N ALA A 12 17.91 -2.64 3.91
CA ALA A 12 16.91 -3.09 2.96
C ALA A 12 15.74 -2.09 2.87
N PRO A 13 15.10 -1.92 1.69
CA PRO A 13 13.90 -1.09 1.57
C PRO A 13 12.82 -1.56 2.55
N ILE A 14 12.20 -0.62 3.27
CA ILE A 14 11.10 -0.93 4.19
C ILE A 14 9.80 -0.41 3.60
N ASP A 15 8.86 -1.31 3.39
CA ASP A 15 7.50 -1.03 2.97
C ASP A 15 6.59 -0.84 4.18
N VAL A 16 5.97 0.34 4.28
CA VAL A 16 5.04 0.69 5.35
C VAL A 16 3.63 0.72 4.79
N HIS A 17 2.83 -0.26 5.19
CA HIS A 17 1.41 -0.31 4.92
C HIS A 17 0.62 0.38 6.05
N LEU A 18 0.05 1.54 5.76
CA LEU A 18 -0.76 2.32 6.69
C LEU A 18 -2.20 1.81 6.71
N MET A 19 -2.56 1.14 7.80
CA MET A 19 -3.93 0.75 8.15
C MET A 19 -4.54 1.70 9.19
N VAL A 20 -4.45 3.02 8.94
CA VAL A 20 -4.96 4.07 9.85
C VAL A 20 -5.80 5.09 9.08
N LYS A 21 -6.67 5.84 9.76
CA LYS A 21 -7.45 6.96 9.20
C LYS A 21 -7.50 8.11 10.21
N PRO A 22 -7.19 9.37 9.84
CA PRO A 22 -6.68 9.81 8.53
C PRO A 22 -5.19 9.46 8.32
N VAL A 23 -4.77 9.32 7.05
CA VAL A 23 -3.40 8.91 6.69
C VAL A 23 -2.39 10.06 6.67
N ASP A 24 -2.80 11.26 6.25
CA ASP A 24 -1.91 12.40 5.99
C ASP A 24 -1.04 12.79 7.19
N ARG A 25 -1.61 12.68 8.40
CA ARG A 25 -0.91 13.04 9.63
C ARG A 25 0.30 12.17 9.91
N ILE A 26 0.28 10.90 9.51
CA ILE A 26 1.30 9.92 9.89
C ILE A 26 2.33 9.66 8.78
N ILE A 27 2.03 10.06 7.54
CA ILE A 27 2.93 9.91 6.39
C ILE A 27 4.31 10.56 6.67
N PRO A 28 4.39 11.83 7.11
CA PRO A 28 5.69 12.47 7.38
C PRO A 28 6.49 11.74 8.46
N ASP A 29 5.82 11.25 9.51
CA ASP A 29 6.46 10.55 10.63
C ASP A 29 7.11 9.24 10.18
N PHE A 30 6.42 8.44 9.34
CA PHE A 30 6.97 7.20 8.81
C PHE A 30 8.07 7.43 7.77
N ALA A 31 7.93 8.46 6.94
CA ALA A 31 8.96 8.84 6.00
C ALA A 31 10.24 9.27 6.73
N ALA A 32 10.13 10.17 7.72
CA ALA A 32 11.24 10.62 8.55
C ALA A 32 11.87 9.48 9.38
N ALA A 33 11.09 8.45 9.75
CA ALA A 33 11.59 7.25 10.40
C ALA A 33 12.35 6.29 9.46
N GLY A 34 12.37 6.56 8.15
CA GLY A 34 13.16 5.84 7.15
C GLY A 34 12.36 4.83 6.32
N ALA A 35 11.08 5.08 6.08
CA ALA A 35 10.28 4.29 5.13
C ALA A 35 10.79 4.48 3.70
N SER A 36 10.78 3.42 2.90
CA SER A 36 11.16 3.47 1.49
C SER A 36 9.94 3.49 0.57
N ILE A 37 8.89 2.77 0.98
CA ILE A 37 7.60 2.71 0.32
C ILE A 37 6.55 2.98 1.39
N ILE A 38 5.55 3.79 1.06
CA ILE A 38 4.37 3.99 1.91
C ILE A 38 3.15 3.69 1.07
N THR A 39 2.33 2.77 1.54
CA THR A 39 1.06 2.42 0.93
C THR A 39 -0.09 2.62 1.91
N PHE A 40 -1.24 3.04 1.40
CA PHE A 40 -2.44 3.26 2.24
C PHE A 40 -3.72 2.86 1.50
N HIS A 41 -4.80 2.65 2.27
CA HIS A 41 -6.12 2.37 1.70
C HIS A 41 -6.78 3.66 1.18
N PRO A 42 -7.31 3.71 -0.05
CA PRO A 42 -7.93 4.92 -0.58
C PRO A 42 -9.07 5.44 0.31
N GLU A 43 -9.81 4.56 1.00
CA GLU A 43 -10.90 4.92 1.91
C GLU A 43 -10.45 5.64 3.20
N ALA A 44 -9.14 5.63 3.46
CA ALA A 44 -8.53 6.26 4.62
C ALA A 44 -8.08 7.71 4.36
N SER A 45 -8.23 8.22 3.13
CA SER A 45 -8.00 9.61 2.77
C SER A 45 -9.25 10.25 2.18
N GLU A 46 -9.51 11.52 2.52
CA GLU A 46 -10.52 12.32 1.84
C GLU A 46 -10.03 12.84 0.47
N HIS A 47 -8.70 12.88 0.28
CA HIS A 47 -8.04 13.41 -0.90
C HIS A 47 -6.88 12.50 -1.31
N VAL A 48 -7.22 11.35 -1.90
CA VAL A 48 -6.26 10.30 -2.29
C VAL A 48 -5.05 10.86 -3.07
N ASP A 49 -5.32 11.74 -4.03
CA ASP A 49 -4.32 12.39 -4.87
C ASP A 49 -3.27 13.16 -4.04
N ARG A 50 -3.75 13.97 -3.09
CA ARG A 50 -2.91 14.76 -2.19
C ARG A 50 -2.07 13.88 -1.28
N SER A 51 -2.66 12.80 -0.75
CA SER A 51 -1.94 11.85 0.11
C SER A 51 -0.81 11.14 -0.66
N LEU A 52 -1.04 10.74 -1.91
CA LEU A 52 -0.01 10.16 -2.76
C LEU A 52 1.11 11.16 -3.05
N GLN A 53 0.77 12.41 -3.36
CA GLN A 53 1.74 13.47 -3.57
C GLN A 53 2.58 13.73 -2.31
N LEU A 54 1.93 13.79 -1.13
CA LEU A 54 2.61 13.97 0.15
C LEU A 54 3.66 12.89 0.41
N ILE A 55 3.37 11.63 0.08
CA ILE A 55 4.33 10.52 0.20
C ILE A 55 5.56 10.77 -0.69
N LYS A 56 5.33 11.16 -1.97
CA LYS A 56 6.42 11.43 -2.92
C LYS A 56 7.26 12.65 -2.52
N GLU A 57 6.64 13.69 -1.99
CA GLU A 57 7.34 14.88 -1.47
C GLU A 57 8.31 14.56 -0.34
N HIS A 58 8.04 13.48 0.42
CA HIS A 58 8.94 12.97 1.46
C HIS A 58 9.95 11.93 0.95
N GLY A 59 10.08 11.75 -0.37
CA GLY A 59 11.07 10.87 -0.99
C GLY A 59 10.75 9.38 -0.93
N CYS A 60 9.52 9.01 -0.56
CA CYS A 60 9.08 7.62 -0.54
C CYS A 60 8.36 7.27 -1.86
N LYS A 61 8.40 5.98 -2.24
CA LYS A 61 7.50 5.44 -3.27
C LYS A 61 6.08 5.39 -2.71
N ALA A 62 5.11 5.81 -3.52
CA ALA A 62 3.70 5.91 -3.12
C ALA A 62 2.86 4.78 -3.70
N GLY A 63 1.91 4.28 -2.93
CA GLY A 63 1.01 3.23 -3.41
C GLY A 63 -0.35 3.19 -2.73
N LEU A 64 -1.27 2.48 -3.38
CA LEU A 64 -2.62 2.23 -2.85
C LEU A 64 -2.81 0.76 -2.52
N VAL A 65 -3.60 0.53 -1.47
CA VAL A 65 -3.95 -0.79 -0.97
C VAL A 65 -5.45 -1.02 -1.11
N PHE A 66 -5.84 -2.07 -1.82
CA PHE A 66 -7.24 -2.41 -2.04
C PHE A 66 -7.65 -3.59 -1.18
N ASN A 67 -8.69 -3.39 -0.36
CA ASN A 67 -9.35 -4.50 0.31
C ASN A 67 -10.11 -5.34 -0.74
N PRO A 68 -10.49 -6.59 -0.42
CA PRO A 68 -11.19 -7.45 -1.38
C PRO A 68 -12.46 -6.83 -1.98
N ALA A 69 -13.13 -5.95 -1.24
CA ALA A 69 -14.35 -5.26 -1.66
C ALA A 69 -14.12 -3.84 -2.19
N THR A 70 -12.90 -3.29 -2.10
CA THR A 70 -12.59 -1.94 -2.58
C THR A 70 -12.58 -1.96 -4.12
N PRO A 71 -13.41 -1.14 -4.79
CA PRO A 71 -13.42 -1.09 -6.25
C PRO A 71 -12.09 -0.55 -6.79
N LEU A 72 -11.63 -1.06 -7.93
CA LEU A 72 -10.38 -0.59 -8.55
C LEU A 72 -10.52 0.77 -9.26
N SER A 73 -11.73 1.34 -9.35
CA SER A 73 -12.00 2.63 -10.01
C SER A 73 -11.29 3.82 -9.36
N TYR A 74 -10.75 3.68 -8.14
CA TYR A 74 -9.87 4.71 -7.57
C TYR A 74 -8.60 4.91 -8.41
N LEU A 75 -8.15 3.88 -9.11
CA LEU A 75 -6.94 3.91 -9.93
C LEU A 75 -7.07 4.88 -11.10
N ASP A 76 -8.25 4.99 -11.71
CA ASP A 76 -8.50 5.72 -12.97
C ASP A 76 -7.98 7.18 -12.96
N TYR A 77 -7.86 7.79 -11.78
CA TYR A 77 -7.49 9.20 -11.62
C TYR A 77 -6.08 9.44 -11.09
N VAL A 78 -5.37 8.39 -10.66
CA VAL A 78 -4.09 8.52 -9.94
C VAL A 78 -2.99 7.59 -10.44
N MET A 79 -3.19 6.90 -11.57
CA MET A 79 -2.22 5.96 -12.13
C MET A 79 -0.82 6.55 -12.31
N ASP A 80 -0.72 7.80 -12.75
CA ASP A 80 0.55 8.52 -12.95
C ASP A 80 1.33 8.76 -11.64
N LYS A 81 0.66 8.65 -10.49
CA LYS A 81 1.22 8.89 -9.15
C LYS A 81 1.54 7.59 -8.40
N LEU A 82 1.20 6.43 -8.93
CA LEU A 82 1.41 5.15 -8.24
C LEU A 82 2.73 4.50 -8.64
N ASP A 83 3.51 4.13 -7.63
CA ASP A 83 4.69 3.28 -7.78
C ASP A 83 4.36 1.81 -7.42
N VAL A 84 3.38 1.61 -6.54
CA VAL A 84 2.97 0.30 -6.00
C VAL A 84 1.45 0.19 -5.90
N ILE A 85 0.90 -0.97 -6.25
CA ILE A 85 -0.49 -1.34 -5.98
C ILE A 85 -0.49 -2.65 -5.19
N LEU A 86 -1.07 -2.62 -3.99
CA LEU A 86 -1.19 -3.79 -3.11
C LEU A 86 -2.64 -4.26 -3.09
N LEU A 87 -2.85 -5.54 -3.43
CA LEU A 87 -4.16 -6.17 -3.37
C LEU A 87 -4.20 -7.11 -2.16
N MET A 88 -5.10 -6.82 -1.21
CA MET A 88 -5.24 -7.61 0.01
C MET A 88 -6.00 -8.90 -0.31
N SER A 89 -5.45 -10.08 -0.02
CA SER A 89 -6.14 -11.37 -0.26
C SER A 89 -7.15 -11.76 0.83
N VAL A 90 -7.19 -10.98 1.90
CA VAL A 90 -8.00 -11.13 3.11
C VAL A 90 -8.38 -9.75 3.63
N ASN A 91 -9.30 -9.67 4.59
CA ASN A 91 -9.61 -8.40 5.23
C ASN A 91 -8.47 -7.97 6.18
N PRO A 92 -8.16 -6.67 6.25
CA PRO A 92 -7.10 -6.13 7.10
C PRO A 92 -7.41 -6.38 8.58
N GLY A 93 -6.36 -6.54 9.39
CA GLY A 93 -6.45 -6.67 10.85
C GLY A 93 -5.67 -7.84 11.42
N PHE A 94 -5.83 -9.05 10.86
CA PHE A 94 -5.24 -10.27 11.43
C PHE A 94 -4.55 -11.16 10.40
N GLY A 95 -3.38 -11.68 10.78
CA GLY A 95 -2.67 -12.75 10.07
C GLY A 95 -3.38 -14.11 10.17
N GLY A 96 -3.04 -15.05 9.29
CA GLY A 96 -3.56 -16.43 9.27
C GLY A 96 -4.97 -16.63 8.71
N GLN A 97 -5.58 -15.60 8.12
CA GLN A 97 -6.89 -15.73 7.49
C GLN A 97 -6.80 -16.56 6.19
N SER A 98 -7.75 -17.47 6.00
CA SER A 98 -7.91 -18.18 4.73
C SER A 98 -8.13 -17.17 3.61
N SER A 99 -7.28 -17.21 2.58
CA SER A 99 -7.41 -16.31 1.43
C SER A 99 -8.79 -16.46 0.81
N PHE A 100 -9.46 -15.34 0.55
CA PHE A 100 -10.70 -15.38 -0.19
C PHE A 100 -10.36 -15.90 -1.59
N ARG A 101 -10.74 -17.15 -1.90
CA ARG A 101 -10.46 -17.82 -3.19
C ARG A 101 -11.07 -17.06 -4.38
N ARG A 102 -11.94 -16.09 -4.10
CA ARG A 102 -12.58 -15.18 -5.04
C ARG A 102 -12.08 -13.74 -4.85
N LEU A 103 -10.84 -13.51 -4.39
CA LEU A 103 -10.11 -12.39 -4.97
C LEU A 103 -10.02 -12.74 -6.44
N SER A 104 -10.85 -12.05 -7.21
CA SER A 104 -11.03 -12.34 -8.61
C SER A 104 -9.65 -12.37 -9.24
N THR A 105 -9.28 -13.50 -9.84
CA THR A 105 -8.13 -13.60 -10.73
C THR A 105 -8.13 -12.44 -11.74
N ASN A 106 -9.31 -11.85 -12.00
CA ASN A 106 -9.49 -10.65 -12.81
C ASN A 106 -8.91 -9.40 -12.17
N SER A 107 -8.99 -9.16 -10.86
CA SER A 107 -8.42 -7.95 -10.23
C SER A 107 -6.90 -7.91 -10.35
N VAL A 108 -6.23 -9.07 -10.15
CA VAL A 108 -4.78 -9.20 -10.33
C VAL A 108 -4.41 -9.05 -11.81
N LYS A 109 -5.15 -9.70 -12.73
CA LYS A 109 -4.94 -9.56 -14.18
C LYS A 109 -5.18 -8.12 -14.66
N PHE A 110 -6.18 -7.44 -14.13
CA PHE A 110 -6.56 -6.08 -14.49
C PHE A 110 -5.51 -5.07 -14.02
N ALA A 111 -5.10 -5.15 -12.75
CA ALA A 111 -4.00 -4.34 -12.25
C ALA A 111 -2.69 -4.60 -13.02
N SER A 112 -2.39 -5.87 -13.34
CA SER A 112 -1.20 -6.24 -14.11
C SER A 112 -1.22 -5.76 -15.56
N ALA A 113 -2.40 -5.60 -16.16
CA ALA A 113 -2.55 -5.06 -17.51
C ALA A 113 -2.39 -3.53 -17.56
N LEU A 114 -2.73 -2.84 -16.47
CA LEU A 114 -2.72 -1.38 -16.39
C LEU A 114 -1.36 -0.77 -16.04
N MET A 115 -0.42 -1.54 -15.45
CA MET A 115 0.93 -1.06 -15.14
C MET A 115 2.03 -2.07 -15.47
N PRO A 116 2.75 -1.92 -16.59
CA PRO A 116 3.89 -2.78 -16.90
C PRO A 116 5.11 -2.57 -15.97
N LEU A 117 5.15 -1.50 -15.17
CA LEU A 117 6.29 -1.12 -14.32
C LEU A 117 6.03 -1.12 -12.80
N ALA A 118 4.77 -1.19 -12.34
CA ALA A 118 4.45 -1.22 -10.92
C ALA A 118 4.51 -2.65 -10.38
N THR A 119 5.11 -2.83 -9.20
CA THR A 119 5.17 -4.15 -8.57
C THR A 119 3.85 -4.44 -7.86
N ILE A 120 3.08 -5.39 -8.36
CA ILE A 120 1.86 -5.87 -7.69
C ILE A 120 2.24 -6.93 -6.67
N PHE A 121 2.08 -6.60 -5.39
CA PHE A 121 2.17 -7.58 -4.31
C PHE A 121 0.77 -8.09 -3.97
N ALA A 122 0.61 -9.41 -3.94
CA ALA A 122 -0.56 -10.07 -3.35
C ALA A 122 -0.13 -10.63 -1.99
N SER A 123 -0.47 -9.92 -0.91
CA SER A 123 -0.16 -10.34 0.46
C SER A 123 -1.00 -11.58 0.80
N LYS A 124 -0.38 -12.77 0.79
CA LYS A 124 -0.97 -13.99 1.35
C LYS A 124 -0.75 -13.96 2.86
N SER A 125 -1.84 -14.02 3.62
CA SER A 125 -1.78 -14.27 5.05
C SER A 125 -1.30 -15.70 5.27
N THR A 126 -0.01 -15.91 5.57
CA THR A 126 0.49 -17.21 6.01
C THR A 126 0.03 -17.44 7.44
N ALA A 127 -0.82 -18.45 7.63
CA ALA A 127 -1.12 -19.00 8.94
C ALA A 127 0.17 -19.52 9.57
N ALA A 128 0.47 -19.02 10.76
CA ALA A 128 1.29 -19.72 11.74
C ALA A 128 0.35 -20.62 12.57
#